data_AF-A0A257LUQ9-F1
#
_entry.id   AF-A0A257LUQ9-F1
#
_cell.length_a   1.000
_cell.length_b   1.000
_cell.length_c   1.000
_cell.angle_alpha   90.00
_cell.angle_beta   90.00
_cell.angle_gamma   90.00
#
_symmetry.space_group_name_H-M   'P 1'
#
loop_
_entity.id
_entity.type
_entity.pdbx_description
1 polymer ?
#
loop_
_entity_poly.entity_id
_entity_poly.type
_entity_poly.pdbx_seq_one_letter_code
_entity_poly.pdbx_strand_id
1 'polypeptide(L)'
;MMDKQALTKFIKSAILPGWCHGLRGWTVTGLPNHSEKVLRGVDGSIMATTWNFYLNFWLWIDDELITPETLPLNKIEHHLDSGHLPISIFEFHHKDILMRNTLTVIDGATNGIGLINVDVENLSPTRHKVVLGLVVRPFRVNEQMGAISHLSYADRILSINDKFHIFVEGNPQFVITSLFEGNELSPKGDDKVPQLLSGALMYNLRMAPGAGKHIKFRFNIDPMDRRSAVTLLHRLPIYLPIDKVRTYWRTLLYRTRWHIPAPLPDAIYASLAYILINMADNQLRPGLTFYNYFWYRDAAYIVAALLRYGYADFVKRTLPTFMEGQLPTGEFPPILDDRLRPVKPIKRLKEWDSQGQAIFAIAEYYRFTGDKEMLKTYYPHIQRAAEYILKQRTRRLKERLRNTPYYGLLPPSWSAEDLGSDKWHHYWDDFWCVIGLRDAAFISRILGKQDSHRYEAAASELLNSVFNSIQILIRRKKIKWIPNGPEDLNSSSMARGTSPLLWPGRLVDTSNTLVRESFDYYFKKWIQPYGGGYYHQKHFWPYGLELATCYLILRQPQRAHMILDWYLQHQTVPGTYAWAEVIDDINPWWSRIYPRILDKSMP
;
A
#
# COMPACT_ATOMS: atom_id res chain seq x y z
N MET A 1 30.56 31.65 -1.56
CA MET A 1 30.77 30.18 -1.57
C MET A 1 31.15 29.75 -0.16
N MET A 2 30.25 29.08 0.55
CA MET A 2 30.50 28.60 1.92
C MET A 2 31.40 27.36 1.92
N ASP A 3 32.32 27.32 2.87
CA ASP A 3 33.30 26.24 3.10
C ASP A 3 32.63 24.90 3.49
N LYS A 4 33.16 23.79 2.94
CA LYS A 4 32.73 22.40 3.19
C LYS A 4 32.74 22.03 4.68
N GLN A 5 33.61 22.62 5.50
CA GLN A 5 33.64 22.37 6.95
C GLN A 5 32.48 23.05 7.70
N ALA A 6 32.00 24.21 7.23
CA ALA A 6 30.83 24.89 7.81
C ALA A 6 29.51 24.14 7.51
N LEU A 7 29.37 23.60 6.29
CA LEU A 7 28.22 22.79 5.87
C LEU A 7 28.09 21.50 6.72
N THR A 8 29.22 20.89 7.09
CA THR A 8 29.27 19.67 7.91
C THR A 8 28.90 19.93 9.37
N LYS A 9 29.11 21.15 9.88
CA LYS A 9 28.72 21.57 11.24
C LYS A 9 27.23 21.93 11.31
N PHE A 10 26.67 22.47 10.23
CA PHE A 10 25.25 22.78 10.06
C PHE A 10 24.35 21.53 9.98
N ILE A 11 24.79 20.49 9.27
CA ILE A 11 24.11 19.20 9.21
C ILE A 11 24.09 18.51 10.60
N LYS A 12 25.04 18.84 11.49
CA LYS A 12 25.11 18.27 12.85
C LYS A 12 24.16 18.91 13.87
N SER A 13 23.61 20.09 13.60
CA SER A 13 22.68 20.79 14.52
C SER A 13 21.21 20.73 14.07
N ALA A 14 20.94 20.29 12.85
CA ALA A 14 19.59 20.13 12.34
C ALA A 14 18.97 18.83 12.85
N ILE A 15 17.75 18.89 13.39
CA ILE A 15 16.94 17.69 13.61
C ILE A 15 16.62 17.14 12.23
N LEU A 16 17.02 15.91 11.91
CA LEU A 16 16.71 15.31 10.61
C LEU A 16 15.33 14.62 10.70
N PRO A 17 14.64 14.38 9.57
CA PRO A 17 13.39 13.61 9.57
C PRO A 17 13.64 12.17 10.06
N GLY A 18 12.61 11.52 10.60
CA GLY A 18 12.75 10.20 11.24
C GLY A 18 13.39 9.13 10.34
N TRP A 19 13.15 9.17 9.03
CA TRP A 19 13.73 8.22 8.08
C TRP A 19 15.26 8.34 7.91
N CYS A 20 15.87 9.47 8.28
CA CYS A 20 17.33 9.60 8.41
C CYS A 20 17.87 8.84 9.63
N HIS A 21 17.03 8.64 10.64
CA HIS A 21 17.32 7.89 11.86
C HIS A 21 16.80 6.45 11.83
N GLY A 22 16.11 6.07 10.75
CA GLY A 22 15.59 4.73 10.53
C GLY A 22 14.12 4.50 10.76
N LEU A 23 13.40 5.55 11.16
CA LEU A 23 11.96 5.52 11.32
C LEU A 23 11.32 5.60 9.93
N ARG A 24 11.23 4.47 9.24
CA ARG A 24 10.71 4.35 7.88
C ARG A 24 9.36 3.63 7.89
N GLY A 25 8.47 4.07 7.00
CA GLY A 25 7.13 3.51 6.87
C GLY A 25 6.05 4.49 7.29
N TRP A 26 4.81 4.16 6.90
CA TRP A 26 3.64 4.97 7.20
C TRP A 26 2.37 4.13 7.22
N THR A 27 1.35 4.65 7.90
CA THR A 27 -0.04 4.24 7.78
C THR A 27 -0.85 5.35 7.08
N VAL A 28 -2.12 5.08 6.78
CA VAL A 28 -3.01 6.01 6.07
C VAL A 28 -4.35 6.17 6.76
N THR A 29 -4.89 7.39 6.71
CA THR A 29 -6.31 7.69 6.93
C THR A 29 -6.85 8.50 5.76
N GLY A 30 -8.14 8.39 5.51
CA GLY A 30 -8.80 9.07 4.40
C GLY A 30 -10.29 8.78 4.35
N LEU A 31 -10.90 9.07 3.21
CA LEU A 31 -12.27 8.64 2.89
C LEU A 31 -12.21 7.71 1.67
N PRO A 32 -13.07 6.71 1.58
CA PRO A 32 -13.19 5.89 0.39
C PRO A 32 -13.52 6.72 -0.86
N ASN A 33 -12.93 6.37 -2.00
CA ASN A 33 -13.17 7.01 -3.31
C ASN A 33 -12.76 8.48 -3.46
N HIS A 34 -12.09 9.08 -2.49
CA HIS A 34 -11.45 10.38 -2.71
C HIS A 34 -10.11 10.16 -3.42
N SER A 35 -9.51 11.15 -4.07
CA SER A 35 -8.18 10.99 -4.67
C SER A 35 -7.09 11.20 -3.61
N GLU A 36 -7.23 12.23 -2.78
CA GLU A 36 -6.22 12.60 -1.78
C GLU A 36 -6.42 11.92 -0.43
N LYS A 37 -5.31 11.67 0.29
CA LYS A 37 -5.22 10.93 1.57
C LYS A 37 -4.28 11.61 2.54
N VAL A 38 -4.30 11.17 3.79
CA VAL A 38 -3.34 11.63 4.80
C VAL A 38 -2.52 10.45 5.30
N LEU A 39 -1.20 10.58 5.15
CA LEU A 39 -0.20 9.64 5.65
C LEU A 39 0.19 10.01 7.08
N ARG A 40 0.40 8.99 7.91
CA ARG A 40 1.12 9.13 9.18
C ARG A 40 2.41 8.31 9.13
N GLY A 41 3.57 8.94 9.25
CA GLY A 41 4.85 8.25 9.37
C GLY A 41 5.11 7.69 10.77
N VAL A 42 6.10 6.80 10.88
CA VAL A 42 6.51 6.16 12.16
C VAL A 42 6.91 7.19 13.22
N ASP A 43 7.51 8.31 12.81
CA ASP A 43 7.87 9.44 13.68
C ASP A 43 6.69 10.38 14.00
N GLY A 44 5.45 9.95 13.74
CA GLY A 44 4.26 10.75 14.00
C GLY A 44 4.02 11.88 12.99
N SER A 45 4.85 11.94 11.93
CA SER A 45 4.68 12.87 10.83
C SER A 45 3.33 12.77 10.14
N ILE A 46 2.73 13.90 9.79
CA ILE A 46 1.43 13.96 9.10
C ILE A 46 1.60 14.66 7.76
N MET A 47 1.25 13.98 6.67
CA MET A 47 1.37 14.51 5.32
C MET A 47 0.15 14.14 4.48
N ALA A 48 -0.60 15.13 3.98
CA ALA A 48 -1.58 14.87 2.93
C ALA A 48 -0.87 14.61 1.59
N THR A 49 -1.34 13.64 0.81
CA THR A 49 -0.67 13.13 -0.40
C THR A 49 -0.44 14.17 -1.49
N THR A 50 -1.25 15.23 -1.49
CA THR A 50 -1.15 16.36 -2.43
C THR A 50 0.06 17.24 -2.16
N TRP A 51 0.64 17.13 -0.96
CA TRP A 51 1.64 18.07 -0.46
C TRP A 51 3.01 17.45 -0.35
N ASN A 52 4.00 18.31 -0.47
CA ASN A 52 5.41 17.93 -0.44
C ASN A 52 6.11 18.39 0.85
N PHE A 53 5.33 18.63 1.91
CA PHE A 53 5.80 18.94 3.25
C PHE A 53 4.97 18.14 4.26
N TYR A 54 5.41 18.09 5.51
CA TYR A 54 4.71 17.39 6.57
C TYR A 54 4.66 18.23 7.85
N LEU A 55 3.74 17.83 8.72
CA LEU A 55 3.48 18.42 10.02
C LEU A 55 3.95 17.47 11.11
N ASN A 56 4.65 17.99 12.12
CA ASN A 56 5.04 17.27 13.32
C ASN A 56 4.59 18.00 14.59
N PHE A 57 4.53 17.26 15.69
CA PHE A 57 4.29 17.83 17.02
C PHE A 57 5.51 17.59 17.89
N TRP A 58 6.12 18.69 18.34
CA TRP A 58 7.27 18.69 19.24
C TRP A 58 6.88 19.22 20.61
N LEU A 59 7.60 18.79 21.64
CA LEU A 59 7.45 19.32 23.00
C LEU A 59 8.75 19.95 23.47
N TRP A 60 8.65 21.05 24.20
CA TRP A 60 9.70 21.52 25.09
C TRP A 60 9.24 21.31 26.51
N ILE A 61 9.97 20.54 27.30
CA ILE A 61 9.65 20.23 28.71
C ILE A 61 10.80 20.75 29.57
N ASP A 62 10.55 21.79 30.36
CA ASP A 62 11.57 22.48 31.16
C ASP A 62 12.83 22.80 30.35
N ASP A 63 12.61 23.39 29.18
CA ASP A 63 13.62 23.82 28.19
C ASP A 63 14.35 22.69 27.44
N GLU A 64 14.02 21.41 27.69
CA GLU A 64 14.48 20.27 26.88
C GLU A 64 13.56 20.05 25.68
N LEU A 65 14.11 20.00 24.46
CA LEU A 65 13.39 19.72 23.22
C LEU A 65 13.24 18.20 22.99
N ILE A 66 12.01 17.75 22.86
CA ILE A 66 11.61 16.38 22.56
C ILE A 66 10.99 16.32 21.17
N THR A 67 11.64 15.55 20.29
CA THR A 67 11.26 15.41 18.88
C THR A 67 11.02 13.93 18.58
N PRO A 68 9.83 13.54 18.10
CA PRO A 68 9.56 12.16 17.68
C PRO A 68 10.62 11.54 16.75
N GLU A 69 11.23 12.36 15.89
CA GLU A 69 12.20 11.92 14.88
C GLU A 69 13.47 11.31 15.47
N THR A 70 13.81 11.67 16.71
CA THR A 70 15.03 11.22 17.41
C THR A 70 14.72 10.31 18.60
N LEU A 71 13.44 10.13 18.94
CA LEU A 71 13.03 9.22 20.00
C LEU A 71 13.29 7.77 19.59
N PRO A 72 13.73 6.91 20.52
CA PRO A 72 13.80 5.48 20.25
C PRO A 72 12.39 4.93 20.06
N LEU A 73 12.25 3.93 19.18
CA LEU A 73 10.95 3.33 18.82
C LEU A 73 10.14 2.84 20.02
N ASN A 74 10.79 2.39 21.09
CA ASN A 74 10.13 1.94 22.32
C ASN A 74 9.54 3.07 23.18
N LYS A 75 9.68 4.33 22.76
CA LYS A 75 9.06 5.51 23.37
C LYS A 75 7.93 6.08 22.52
N ILE A 76 7.68 5.47 21.36
CA ILE A 76 6.65 5.87 20.42
C ILE A 76 5.65 4.72 20.31
N GLU A 77 4.37 5.05 20.38
CA GLU A 77 3.30 4.08 20.20
C GLU A 77 2.36 4.56 19.08
N HIS A 78 1.92 3.62 18.25
CA HIS A 78 0.87 3.83 17.28
C HIS A 78 -0.27 2.87 17.57
N HIS A 79 -1.49 3.32 17.39
CA HIS A 79 -2.65 2.45 17.37
C HIS A 79 -3.77 3.04 16.53
N LEU A 80 -4.74 2.19 16.23
CA LEU A 80 -5.98 2.57 15.58
C LEU A 80 -7.09 2.66 16.63
N ASP A 81 -8.02 3.60 16.45
CA ASP A 81 -9.19 3.68 17.33
C ASP A 81 -9.97 2.36 17.34
N SER A 82 -10.35 1.91 18.53
CA SER A 82 -10.99 0.60 18.75
C SER A 82 -10.17 -0.60 18.22
N GLY A 83 -8.87 -0.44 17.98
CA GLY A 83 -7.97 -1.47 17.47
C GLY A 83 -7.80 -1.49 15.94
N HIS A 84 -8.77 -0.99 15.15
CA HIS A 84 -8.77 -1.18 13.69
C HIS A 84 -9.47 -0.11 12.85
N LEU A 85 -10.18 0.84 13.48
CA LEU A 85 -10.80 1.91 12.70
C LEU A 85 -9.67 2.83 12.20
N PRO A 86 -9.71 3.32 10.95
CA PRO A 86 -8.63 4.10 10.35
C PRO A 86 -8.59 5.55 10.88
N ILE A 87 -8.57 5.67 12.20
CA ILE A 87 -8.42 6.86 13.01
C ILE A 87 -7.09 6.63 13.73
N SER A 88 -6.06 7.27 13.23
CA SER A 88 -4.68 7.00 13.63
C SER A 88 -4.34 7.76 14.90
N ILE A 89 -3.87 7.04 15.91
CA ILE A 89 -3.43 7.61 17.17
C ILE A 89 -1.92 7.36 17.31
N PHE A 90 -1.21 8.42 17.66
CA PHE A 90 0.23 8.43 17.89
C PHE A 90 0.52 8.99 19.27
N GLU A 91 1.36 8.31 20.04
CA GLU A 91 1.69 8.71 21.40
C GLU A 91 3.20 8.65 21.64
N PHE A 92 3.70 9.56 22.47
CA PHE A 92 4.98 9.37 23.13
C PHE A 92 4.95 9.90 24.57
N HIS A 93 5.83 9.34 25.40
CA HIS A 93 6.00 9.72 26.79
C HIS A 93 7.43 10.15 27.07
N HIS A 94 7.60 11.30 27.74
CA HIS A 94 8.90 11.75 28.25
C HIS A 94 8.74 12.53 29.55
N LYS A 95 9.54 12.23 30.57
CA LYS A 95 9.46 12.88 31.91
C LYS A 95 8.03 12.92 32.48
N ASP A 96 7.30 11.80 32.35
CA ASP A 96 5.89 11.69 32.76
C ASP A 96 4.95 12.70 32.10
N ILE A 97 5.36 13.33 31.00
CA ILE A 97 4.48 14.06 30.10
C ILE A 97 4.10 13.14 28.95
N LEU A 98 2.79 12.94 28.78
CA LEU A 98 2.21 12.23 27.64
C LEU A 98 1.80 13.25 26.58
N MET A 99 2.15 12.99 25.31
CA MET A 99 1.51 13.64 24.16
C MET A 99 0.84 12.58 23.30
N ARG A 100 -0.46 12.74 23.10
CA ARG A 100 -1.29 11.92 22.23
C ARG A 100 -1.80 12.77 21.07
N ASN A 101 -1.65 12.26 19.85
CA ASN A 101 -2.15 12.87 18.63
C ASN A 101 -3.12 11.92 17.93
N THR A 102 -4.38 12.31 17.81
CA THR A 102 -5.41 11.58 17.04
C THR A 102 -5.64 12.27 15.70
N LEU A 103 -5.52 11.53 14.60
CA LEU A 103 -5.71 12.00 13.23
C LEU A 103 -6.81 11.20 12.51
N THR A 104 -7.72 11.91 11.86
CA THR A 104 -8.73 11.31 10.97
C THR A 104 -9.09 12.27 9.84
N VAL A 105 -9.81 11.78 8.84
CA VAL A 105 -10.40 12.58 7.77
C VAL A 105 -11.92 12.51 7.85
N ILE A 106 -12.59 13.64 7.59
CA ILE A 106 -14.04 13.72 7.45
C ILE A 106 -14.43 14.33 6.10
N ASP A 107 -15.67 14.07 5.68
CA ASP A 107 -16.23 14.67 4.48
C ASP A 107 -16.56 16.16 4.71
N GLY A 108 -15.93 17.03 3.93
CA GLY A 108 -16.17 18.47 3.87
C GLY A 108 -17.16 18.87 2.78
N ALA A 109 -18.00 17.94 2.32
CA ALA A 109 -18.95 18.00 1.20
C ALA A 109 -18.30 17.99 -0.18
N THR A 110 -17.34 18.87 -0.44
CA THR A 110 -16.63 18.92 -1.74
C THR A 110 -15.28 18.24 -1.69
N ASN A 111 -14.60 18.27 -0.53
CA ASN A 111 -13.23 17.81 -0.33
C ASN A 111 -13.09 17.07 1.01
N GLY A 112 -12.03 16.28 1.16
CA GLY A 112 -11.67 15.71 2.46
C GLY A 112 -11.08 16.77 3.39
N ILE A 113 -11.42 16.72 4.68
CA ILE A 113 -10.86 17.58 5.72
C ILE A 113 -10.13 16.74 6.75
N GLY A 114 -8.84 17.02 6.93
CA GLY A 114 -8.04 16.40 7.98
C GLY A 114 -8.32 17.05 9.33
N LEU A 115 -8.48 16.25 10.36
CA LEU A 115 -8.71 16.68 11.74
C LEU A 115 -7.63 16.08 12.63
N ILE A 116 -7.01 16.92 13.46
CA ILE A 116 -5.99 16.51 14.43
C ILE A 116 -6.41 17.00 15.82
N ASN A 117 -6.47 16.09 16.78
CA ASN A 117 -6.56 16.42 18.20
C ASN A 117 -5.22 16.10 18.86
N VAL A 118 -4.71 17.04 19.67
CA VAL A 118 -3.51 16.84 20.48
C VAL A 118 -3.85 17.00 21.94
N ASP A 119 -3.62 15.94 22.69
CA ASP A 119 -3.78 15.88 24.14
C ASP A 119 -2.37 15.86 24.76
N VAL A 120 -2.10 16.81 25.66
CA VAL A 120 -0.86 16.87 26.44
C VAL A 120 -1.23 16.76 27.91
N GLU A 121 -0.72 15.74 28.58
CA GLU A 121 -1.04 15.43 29.97
C GLU A 121 0.23 15.40 30.81
N ASN A 122 0.19 16.03 31.99
CA ASN A 122 1.24 15.91 32.98
C ASN A 122 0.86 14.85 34.02
N LEU A 123 1.46 13.68 33.91
CA LEU A 123 1.24 12.53 34.79
C LEU A 123 2.17 12.56 36.01
N SER A 124 3.08 13.52 36.08
CA SER A 124 4.05 13.66 37.17
C SER A 124 3.42 14.34 38.39
N PRO A 125 4.01 14.14 39.59
CA PRO A 125 3.60 14.87 40.81
C PRO A 125 4.11 16.31 40.85
N THR A 126 4.89 16.76 39.85
CA THR A 126 5.50 18.08 39.80
C THR A 126 4.93 18.95 38.68
N ARG A 127 5.07 20.27 38.82
CA ARG A 127 4.71 21.21 37.75
C ARG A 127 5.81 21.22 36.69
N HIS A 128 5.41 21.22 35.42
CA HIS A 128 6.33 21.37 34.29
C HIS A 128 5.96 22.58 33.43
N LYS A 129 6.99 23.25 32.89
CA LYS A 129 6.82 24.21 31.81
C LYS A 129 6.83 23.43 30.51
N VAL A 130 5.68 23.36 29.84
CA VAL A 130 5.55 22.62 28.58
C VAL A 130 5.23 23.59 27.44
N VAL A 131 5.92 23.45 26.31
CA VAL A 131 5.54 24.13 25.06
C VAL A 131 5.22 23.08 24.02
N LEU A 132 4.03 23.12 23.45
CA LEU A 132 3.66 22.30 22.29
C LEU A 132 3.92 23.08 21.01
N GLY A 133 4.71 22.52 20.10
CA GLY A 133 4.94 23.08 18.77
C GLY A 133 4.24 22.25 17.69
N LEU A 134 3.36 22.86 16.90
CA LEU A 134 2.98 22.33 15.59
C LEU A 134 4.02 22.83 14.58
N VAL A 135 4.88 21.93 14.09
CA VAL A 135 6.02 22.23 13.25
C VAL A 135 5.74 21.83 11.81
N VAL A 136 5.98 22.75 10.87
CA VAL A 136 5.90 22.54 9.43
C VAL A 136 7.31 22.40 8.87
N ARG A 137 7.56 21.32 8.14
CA ARG A 137 8.92 20.96 7.71
C ARG A 137 8.96 20.56 6.23
N PRO A 138 10.01 20.93 5.47
CA PRO A 138 10.12 20.70 4.03
C PRO A 138 10.61 19.28 3.69
N PHE A 139 10.15 18.27 4.43
CA PHE A 139 10.39 16.87 4.11
C PHE A 139 9.08 16.16 3.75
N ARG A 140 9.20 14.95 3.23
CA ARG A 140 8.07 14.08 2.92
C ARG A 140 8.28 12.77 3.65
N VAL A 141 7.17 12.11 3.98
CA VAL A 141 7.21 10.81 4.67
C VAL A 141 7.82 9.70 3.79
N ASN A 142 7.85 9.90 2.47
CA ASN A 142 8.42 8.98 1.49
C ASN A 142 9.89 9.29 1.14
N GLU A 143 10.68 9.74 2.11
CA GLU A 143 12.13 9.95 1.99
C GLU A 143 12.54 10.99 0.93
N GLN A 144 11.70 12.01 0.72
CA GLN A 144 11.96 13.10 -0.22
C GLN A 144 11.90 14.46 0.48
N MET A 145 12.46 15.49 -0.15
CA MET A 145 12.27 16.89 0.26
C MET A 145 11.14 17.52 -0.55
N GLY A 146 10.55 18.58 -0.02
CA GLY A 146 9.68 19.44 -0.81
C GLY A 146 9.64 20.88 -0.33
N ALA A 147 9.47 21.77 -1.30
CA ALA A 147 9.65 23.19 -1.10
C ALA A 147 8.53 23.80 -0.25
N ILE A 148 8.93 24.66 0.69
CA ILE A 148 8.06 25.58 1.39
C ILE A 148 8.55 27.00 1.07
N SER A 149 7.79 27.66 0.21
CA SER A 149 8.05 28.98 -0.34
C SER A 149 7.51 30.11 0.51
N HIS A 150 6.37 29.87 1.14
CA HIS A 150 5.63 30.88 1.86
C HIS A 150 4.94 30.26 3.07
N LEU A 151 5.13 30.90 4.22
CA LEU A 151 4.41 30.63 5.46
C LEU A 151 3.81 31.95 5.97
N SER A 152 2.54 31.92 6.34
CA SER A 152 1.90 33.07 6.98
C SER A 152 0.85 32.62 7.98
N TYR A 153 0.68 33.38 9.06
CA TYR A 153 -0.32 33.11 10.09
C TYR A 153 -1.11 34.36 10.39
N ALA A 154 -2.42 34.30 10.16
CA ALA A 154 -3.37 35.35 10.49
C ALA A 154 -4.77 34.74 10.62
N ASP A 155 -5.66 35.35 11.40
CA ASP A 155 -7.06 34.92 11.56
C ASP A 155 -7.21 33.45 12.00
N ARG A 156 -6.27 32.97 12.82
CA ARG A 156 -6.17 31.56 13.25
C ARG A 156 -5.95 30.56 12.11
N ILE A 157 -5.45 31.02 10.97
CA ILE A 157 -5.13 30.19 9.81
C ILE A 157 -3.64 30.30 9.51
N LEU A 158 -2.94 29.18 9.64
CA LEU A 158 -1.60 29.00 9.10
C LEU A 158 -1.73 28.61 7.63
N SER A 159 -1.20 29.45 6.73
CA SER A 159 -1.10 29.18 5.30
C SER A 159 0.30 28.67 4.95
N ILE A 160 0.37 27.65 4.11
CA ILE A 160 1.60 27.07 3.56
C ILE A 160 1.47 27.09 2.03
N ASN A 161 2.44 27.73 1.37
CA ASN A 161 2.50 27.92 -0.09
C ASN A 161 1.19 28.46 -0.69
N ASP A 162 0.44 29.27 0.07
CA ASP A 162 -0.85 29.89 -0.29
C ASP A 162 -1.98 28.93 -0.72
N LYS A 163 -1.81 27.63 -0.49
CA LYS A 163 -2.75 26.60 -0.96
C LYS A 163 -3.16 25.59 0.10
N PHE A 164 -2.34 25.41 1.11
CA PHE A 164 -2.66 24.59 2.26
C PHE A 164 -2.86 25.48 3.47
N HIS A 165 -3.93 25.20 4.21
CA HIS A 165 -4.39 26.03 5.31
C HIS A 165 -4.75 25.15 6.50
N ILE A 166 -4.23 25.50 7.66
CA ILE A 166 -4.56 24.85 8.92
C ILE A 166 -5.27 25.88 9.79
N PHE A 167 -6.51 25.60 10.17
CA PHE A 167 -7.15 26.32 11.26
C PHE A 167 -6.62 25.78 12.58
N VAL A 168 -6.26 26.71 13.46
CA VAL A 168 -5.67 26.40 14.76
C VAL A 168 -6.53 26.95 15.89
N GLU A 169 -6.76 26.13 16.92
CA GLU A 169 -7.45 26.55 18.13
C GLU A 169 -6.53 27.38 19.05
N GLY A 170 -7.08 28.37 19.75
CA GLY A 170 -6.31 29.20 20.69
C GLY A 170 -5.49 30.31 20.01
N ASN A 171 -4.46 30.78 20.73
CA ASN A 171 -3.62 31.91 20.32
C ASN A 171 -2.12 31.52 20.44
N PRO A 172 -1.62 30.62 19.58
CA PRO A 172 -0.20 30.28 19.56
C PRO A 172 0.68 31.46 19.14
N GLN A 173 1.94 31.41 19.56
CA GLN A 173 3.00 32.24 18.96
C GLN A 173 3.44 31.60 17.65
N PHE A 174 3.62 32.40 16.60
CA PHE A 174 4.05 31.91 15.29
C PHE A 174 5.49 32.32 15.00
N VAL A 175 6.30 31.37 14.57
CA VAL A 175 7.72 31.54 14.23
C VAL A 175 7.99 30.93 12.86
N ILE A 176 8.81 31.59 12.05
CA ILE A 176 9.28 31.10 10.74
C ILE A 176 10.81 31.05 10.77
N THR A 177 11.36 30.00 10.17
CA THR A 177 12.80 29.80 9.97
C THR A 177 13.11 29.18 8.60
N SER A 178 14.38 28.93 8.30
CA SER A 178 14.84 28.18 7.12
C SER A 178 15.77 27.02 7.54
N LEU A 179 15.75 25.92 6.78
CA LEU A 179 16.47 24.67 7.09
C LEU A 179 18.02 24.83 7.19
N PHE A 180 18.57 25.99 6.83
CA PHE A 180 20.02 26.21 6.69
C PHE A 180 20.55 27.47 7.39
N GLU A 181 19.83 28.01 8.38
CA GLU A 181 20.37 29.01 9.30
C GLU A 181 20.44 28.42 10.71
N GLY A 182 21.65 28.34 11.27
CA GLY A 182 22.05 27.45 12.36
C GLY A 182 21.58 27.90 13.74
N ASN A 183 20.52 28.68 13.73
CA ASN A 183 19.64 29.11 14.81
C ASN A 183 18.38 29.58 14.09
N GLU A 184 17.21 29.17 14.56
CA GLU A 184 15.94 29.25 13.83
C GLU A 184 15.40 30.68 13.52
N LEU A 185 16.19 31.70 13.13
CA LEU A 185 15.72 33.04 12.73
C LEU A 185 16.73 33.80 11.83
N SER A 186 16.46 33.97 10.54
CA SER A 186 16.53 35.29 9.84
C SER A 186 16.17 35.29 8.34
N PRO A 187 15.92 36.48 7.75
CA PRO A 187 15.39 36.65 6.41
C PRO A 187 16.45 37.13 5.37
N LYS A 188 16.17 36.75 4.11
CA LYS A 188 16.66 37.27 2.82
C LYS A 188 17.82 36.54 2.13
N GLY A 189 17.45 35.91 1.01
CA GLY A 189 17.97 36.31 -0.30
C GLY A 189 19.12 35.48 -0.87
N ASP A 190 18.81 34.36 -1.52
CA ASP A 190 19.53 33.89 -2.71
C ASP A 190 18.66 32.89 -3.51
N ASP A 191 18.35 33.22 -4.78
CA ASP A 191 17.39 32.49 -5.64
C ASP A 191 17.87 31.10 -6.13
N LYS A 192 18.95 30.55 -5.57
CA LYS A 192 19.55 29.27 -5.99
C LYS A 192 19.45 28.14 -4.96
N VAL A 193 18.88 28.40 -3.79
CA VAL A 193 18.46 27.35 -2.86
C VAL A 193 16.93 27.26 -2.96
N PRO A 194 16.32 26.10 -3.26
CA PRO A 194 14.86 25.99 -3.23
C PRO A 194 14.36 26.47 -1.88
N GLN A 195 13.26 27.20 -1.87
CA GLN A 195 12.70 27.75 -0.65
C GLN A 195 12.35 26.61 0.31
N LEU A 196 13.14 26.48 1.38
CA LEU A 196 13.09 25.42 2.40
C LEU A 196 12.77 26.05 3.75
N LEU A 197 11.71 26.85 3.77
CA LEU A 197 11.20 27.40 5.02
C LEU A 197 10.73 26.27 5.93
N SER A 198 10.87 26.48 7.23
CA SER A 198 10.18 25.72 8.26
C SER A 198 9.46 26.72 9.15
N GLY A 199 8.45 26.29 9.89
CA GLY A 199 7.76 27.18 10.81
C GLY A 199 7.09 26.41 11.93
N ALA A 200 6.80 27.10 13.01
CA ALA A 200 6.17 26.51 14.18
C ALA A 200 5.07 27.41 14.75
N LEU A 201 3.97 26.79 15.18
CA LEU A 201 2.99 27.39 16.07
C LEU A 201 3.22 26.86 17.48
N MET A 202 3.56 27.75 18.41
CA MET A 202 4.03 27.44 19.75
C MET A 202 2.96 27.77 20.79
N TYR A 203 2.56 26.76 21.56
CA TYR A 203 1.58 26.85 22.63
C TYR A 203 2.26 26.73 23.98
N ASN A 204 2.25 27.80 24.76
CA ASN A 204 2.77 27.78 26.12
C ASN A 204 1.75 27.14 27.08
N LEU A 205 2.03 25.89 27.47
CA LEU A 205 1.19 25.09 28.37
C LEU A 205 1.79 25.12 29.78
N ARG A 206 1.13 25.83 30.70
CA ARG A 206 1.47 25.74 32.13
C ARG A 206 0.81 24.50 32.70
N MET A 207 1.58 23.44 32.95
CA MET A 207 1.07 22.12 33.33
C MET A 207 1.30 21.86 34.82
N ALA A 208 0.24 22.00 35.62
CA ALA A 208 0.24 21.55 37.01
C ALA A 208 0.25 20.00 37.08
N PRO A 209 0.56 19.39 38.23
CA PRO A 209 0.40 17.94 38.42
C PRO A 209 -1.02 17.49 38.03
N GLY A 210 -1.14 16.45 37.20
CA GLY A 210 -2.42 15.92 36.72
C GLY A 210 -3.17 16.81 35.71
N ALA A 211 -2.59 17.93 35.27
CA ALA A 211 -3.24 18.81 34.30
C ALA A 211 -3.20 18.21 32.89
N GLY A 212 -4.31 18.35 32.16
CA GLY A 212 -4.43 18.04 30.74
C GLY A 212 -4.72 19.28 29.88
N LYS A 213 -4.23 19.28 28.65
CA LYS A 213 -4.52 20.30 27.62
C LYS A 213 -4.91 19.61 26.32
N HIS A 214 -5.97 20.10 25.71
CA HIS A 214 -6.54 19.58 24.46
C HIS A 214 -6.52 20.71 23.43
N ILE A 215 -5.85 20.50 22.30
CA ILE A 215 -5.74 21.48 21.22
C ILE A 215 -6.13 20.82 19.90
N LYS A 216 -7.00 21.48 19.14
CA LYS A 216 -7.56 20.92 17.91
C LYS A 216 -7.13 21.70 16.69
N PHE A 217 -6.89 20.96 15.60
CA PHE A 217 -6.51 21.48 14.30
C PHE A 217 -7.37 20.85 13.21
N ARG A 218 -7.55 21.60 12.13
CA ARG A 218 -8.22 21.11 10.92
C ARG A 218 -7.59 21.73 9.69
N PHE A 219 -7.45 20.95 8.63
CA PHE A 219 -6.75 21.38 7.43
C PHE A 219 -7.43 20.86 6.17
N ASN A 220 -7.32 21.63 5.08
CA ASN A 220 -7.74 21.16 3.77
C ASN A 220 -6.75 20.14 3.22
N ILE A 221 -7.26 19.03 2.70
CA ILE A 221 -6.42 18.03 2.03
C ILE A 221 -6.12 18.50 0.60
N ASP A 222 -7.15 18.92 -0.14
CA ASP A 222 -7.01 19.42 -1.51
C ASP A 222 -6.60 20.91 -1.54
N PRO A 223 -5.86 21.38 -2.56
CA PRO A 223 -5.47 22.77 -2.69
C PRO A 223 -6.66 23.74 -2.67
N MET A 224 -6.56 24.80 -1.87
CA MET A 224 -7.63 25.76 -1.67
C MET A 224 -7.07 27.18 -1.57
N ASP A 225 -7.79 28.19 -2.05
CA ASP A 225 -7.42 29.57 -1.76
C ASP A 225 -7.76 29.94 -0.31
N ARG A 226 -7.04 30.92 0.24
CA ARG A 226 -7.20 31.34 1.64
C ARG A 226 -8.64 31.75 1.99
N ARG A 227 -9.36 32.44 1.11
CA ARG A 227 -10.71 32.95 1.41
C ARG A 227 -11.70 31.78 1.54
N SER A 228 -11.61 30.82 0.63
CA SER A 228 -12.39 29.59 0.70
C SER A 228 -12.02 28.77 1.94
N ALA A 229 -10.74 28.65 2.25
CA ALA A 229 -10.26 27.91 3.42
C ALA A 229 -10.73 28.54 4.74
N VAL A 230 -10.66 29.87 4.88
CA VAL A 230 -11.20 30.57 6.05
C VAL A 230 -12.70 30.27 6.18
N THR A 231 -13.46 30.38 5.08
CA THR A 231 -14.90 30.16 5.09
C THR A 231 -15.26 28.72 5.48
N LEU A 232 -14.59 27.73 4.89
CA LEU A 232 -14.86 26.32 5.13
C LEU A 232 -14.37 25.87 6.50
N LEU A 233 -13.09 26.10 6.79
CA LEU A 233 -12.47 25.61 8.01
C LEU A 233 -13.17 26.26 9.20
N HIS A 234 -13.33 27.60 9.28
CA HIS A 234 -13.99 28.23 10.44
C HIS A 234 -15.37 27.66 10.79
N ARG A 235 -16.18 27.29 9.78
CA ARG A 235 -17.55 26.79 9.94
C ARG A 235 -17.66 25.38 10.47
N LEU A 236 -16.64 24.54 10.28
CA LEU A 236 -16.70 23.16 10.76
C LEU A 236 -16.80 23.15 12.30
N PRO A 237 -17.35 22.10 12.92
CA PRO A 237 -17.26 21.99 14.37
C PRO A 237 -15.80 21.88 14.79
N ILE A 238 -15.43 22.58 15.87
CA ILE A 238 -14.09 22.47 16.46
C ILE A 238 -13.91 21.09 17.11
N TYR A 239 -15.00 20.48 17.61
CA TYR A 239 -14.96 19.14 18.18
C TYR A 239 -14.87 18.08 17.07
N LEU A 240 -13.87 17.20 17.18
CA LEU A 240 -13.79 15.99 16.38
C LEU A 240 -15.07 15.19 16.62
N PRO A 241 -15.92 14.96 15.60
CA PRO A 241 -17.13 14.18 15.77
C PRO A 241 -16.77 12.69 15.75
N ILE A 242 -15.87 12.26 16.66
CA ILE A 242 -15.23 10.95 16.65
C ILE A 242 -16.27 9.84 16.63
N ASP A 243 -17.40 10.00 17.33
CA ASP A 243 -18.47 9.00 17.33
C ASP A 243 -19.20 8.91 15.99
N LYS A 244 -19.32 10.03 15.26
CA LYS A 244 -19.84 9.99 13.88
C LYS A 244 -18.84 9.31 12.94
N VAL A 245 -17.54 9.60 13.09
CA VAL A 245 -16.47 8.97 12.30
C VAL A 245 -16.41 7.47 12.58
N ARG A 246 -16.45 7.06 13.86
CA ARG A 246 -16.54 5.67 14.29
C ARG A 246 -17.78 4.99 13.72
N THR A 247 -18.95 5.63 13.81
CA THR A 247 -20.20 5.09 13.28
C THR A 247 -20.13 4.92 11.76
N TYR A 248 -19.57 5.89 11.05
CA TYR A 248 -19.34 5.81 9.60
C TYR A 248 -18.46 4.62 9.24
N TRP A 249 -17.29 4.51 9.87
CA TRP A 249 -16.36 3.42 9.59
C TRP A 249 -16.88 2.06 10.00
N ARG A 250 -17.55 1.96 11.16
CA ARG A 250 -18.25 0.74 11.55
C ARG A 250 -19.25 0.37 10.47
N THR A 251 -20.16 1.25 10.08
CA THR A 251 -21.15 0.97 9.01
C THR A 251 -20.52 0.44 7.73
N LEU A 252 -19.34 0.94 7.34
CA LEU A 252 -18.60 0.44 6.19
C LEU A 252 -17.93 -0.91 6.41
N LEU A 253 -17.18 -1.10 7.50
CA LEU A 253 -16.30 -2.26 7.74
C LEU A 253 -17.06 -3.48 8.26
N TYR A 254 -18.13 -3.22 8.98
CA TYR A 254 -18.87 -4.20 9.74
C TYR A 254 -20.00 -4.83 8.91
N ARG A 255 -19.70 -5.17 7.65
CA ARG A 255 -20.60 -5.96 6.79
C ARG A 255 -20.51 -7.46 7.08
N THR A 256 -19.32 -7.91 7.47
CA THR A 256 -19.06 -9.27 7.99
C THR A 256 -18.63 -9.17 9.45
N ARG A 257 -19.16 -10.04 10.33
CA ARG A 257 -18.80 -10.12 11.75
C ARG A 257 -17.87 -11.30 12.01
N TRP A 258 -16.83 -11.06 12.79
CA TRP A 258 -15.93 -12.11 13.27
C TRP A 258 -16.16 -12.36 14.76
N HIS A 259 -16.23 -13.64 15.14
CA HIS A 259 -16.38 -14.09 16.52
C HIS A 259 -15.17 -14.94 16.92
N ILE A 260 -13.99 -14.35 16.81
CA ILE A 260 -12.70 -14.92 17.21
C ILE A 260 -11.90 -13.84 17.95
N PRO A 261 -10.92 -14.21 18.78
CA PRO A 261 -10.10 -13.21 19.48
C PRO A 261 -9.28 -12.32 18.54
N ALA A 262 -9.03 -11.09 18.98
CA ALA A 262 -8.00 -10.21 18.44
C ALA A 262 -6.62 -10.90 18.48
N PRO A 263 -5.66 -10.52 17.60
CA PRO A 263 -5.68 -9.36 16.70
C PRO A 263 -6.24 -9.62 15.30
N LEU A 264 -6.63 -10.86 14.95
CA LEU A 264 -6.94 -11.20 13.56
C LEU A 264 -8.17 -10.45 12.99
N PRO A 265 -9.32 -10.33 13.67
CA PRO A 265 -10.42 -9.49 13.20
C PRO A 265 -10.02 -8.03 12.98
N ASP A 266 -9.21 -7.48 13.89
CA ASP A 266 -8.78 -6.09 13.84
C ASP A 266 -7.89 -5.85 12.62
N ALA A 267 -6.94 -6.77 12.36
CA ALA A 267 -6.12 -6.76 11.16
C ALA A 267 -6.95 -6.82 9.87
N ILE A 268 -7.99 -7.66 9.85
CA ILE A 268 -8.92 -7.76 8.71
C ILE A 268 -9.67 -6.43 8.50
N TYR A 269 -10.25 -5.86 9.56
CA TYR A 269 -11.01 -4.61 9.46
C TYR A 269 -10.12 -3.43 9.07
N ALA A 270 -8.90 -3.34 9.61
CA ALA A 270 -7.93 -2.32 9.23
C ALA A 270 -7.52 -2.46 7.75
N SER A 271 -7.22 -3.69 7.30
CA SER A 271 -6.87 -3.96 5.89
C SER A 271 -8.01 -3.60 4.93
N LEU A 272 -9.26 -3.92 5.29
CA LEU A 272 -10.45 -3.51 4.52
C LEU A 272 -10.57 -1.98 4.47
N ALA A 273 -10.33 -1.30 5.58
CA ALA A 273 -10.31 0.16 5.61
C ALA A 273 -9.27 0.72 4.65
N TYR A 274 -8.04 0.20 4.67
CA TYR A 274 -6.97 0.62 3.76
C TYR A 274 -7.30 0.38 2.29
N ILE A 275 -7.90 -0.76 1.95
CA ILE A 275 -8.39 -1.03 0.58
C ILE A 275 -9.42 0.03 0.15
N LEU A 276 -10.42 0.29 1.00
CA LEU A 276 -11.47 1.26 0.69
C LEU A 276 -10.90 2.67 0.55
N ILE A 277 -9.98 3.05 1.45
CA ILE A 277 -9.28 4.32 1.45
C ILE A 277 -8.46 4.47 0.17
N ASN A 278 -7.62 3.50 -0.21
CA ASN A 278 -6.74 3.62 -1.37
C ASN A 278 -7.49 3.69 -2.72
N MET A 279 -8.76 3.33 -2.76
CA MET A 279 -9.58 3.55 -3.95
C MET A 279 -9.75 5.05 -4.23
N ALA A 280 -9.54 5.43 -5.49
CA ALA A 280 -9.75 6.78 -6.00
C ALA A 280 -10.42 6.72 -7.37
N ASP A 281 -11.43 7.57 -7.61
CA ASP A 281 -12.10 7.68 -8.91
C ASP A 281 -12.68 6.34 -9.43
N ASN A 282 -13.22 5.52 -8.52
CA ASN A 282 -13.66 4.14 -8.72
C ASN A 282 -12.55 3.17 -9.23
N GLN A 283 -11.28 3.57 -9.17
CA GLN A 283 -10.14 2.73 -9.51
C GLN A 283 -9.56 2.10 -8.25
N LEU A 284 -9.40 0.78 -8.28
CA LEU A 284 -8.69 0.04 -7.25
C LEU A 284 -7.19 0.32 -7.37
N ARG A 285 -6.56 0.75 -6.28
CA ARG A 285 -5.13 1.04 -6.22
C ARG A 285 -4.50 0.27 -5.07
N PRO A 286 -3.39 -0.44 -5.28
CA PRO A 286 -2.76 -1.23 -4.23
C PRO A 286 -2.17 -0.38 -3.11
N GLY A 287 -1.78 0.86 -3.41
CA GLY A 287 -1.15 1.71 -2.42
C GLY A 287 -1.06 3.16 -2.85
N LEU A 288 -0.21 3.88 -2.14
CA LEU A 288 -0.05 5.32 -2.24
C LEU A 288 1.28 5.65 -2.93
N THR A 289 1.50 6.90 -3.30
CA THR A 289 2.75 7.37 -3.92
C THR A 289 3.07 6.64 -5.25
N PHE A 290 4.12 5.82 -5.31
CA PHE A 290 4.50 5.04 -6.49
C PHE A 290 3.44 4.00 -6.90
N TYR A 291 2.66 3.50 -5.94
CA TYR A 291 1.60 2.51 -6.17
C TYR A 291 0.22 3.13 -6.40
N ASN A 292 0.15 4.46 -6.59
CA ASN A 292 -1.10 5.20 -6.83
C ASN A 292 -1.55 5.08 -8.29
N TYR A 293 -1.59 3.85 -8.81
CA TYR A 293 -2.02 3.48 -10.16
C TYR A 293 -2.96 2.28 -10.09
N PHE A 294 -3.70 2.04 -11.17
CA PHE A 294 -4.47 0.80 -11.28
C PHE A 294 -3.59 -0.32 -11.82
N TRP A 295 -3.56 -1.46 -11.12
CA TRP A 295 -2.83 -2.67 -11.49
C TRP A 295 -3.79 -3.85 -11.57
N TYR A 296 -3.84 -4.58 -12.68
CA TYR A 296 -4.80 -5.68 -12.84
C TYR A 296 -4.59 -6.81 -11.83
N ARG A 297 -3.33 -7.12 -11.51
CA ARG A 297 -2.96 -8.14 -10.52
C ARG A 297 -3.51 -7.82 -9.16
N ASP A 298 -3.18 -6.65 -8.64
CA ASP A 298 -3.65 -6.20 -7.34
C ASP A 298 -5.16 -6.04 -7.31
N ALA A 299 -5.75 -5.46 -8.37
CA ALA A 299 -7.18 -5.29 -8.49
C ALA A 299 -7.93 -6.64 -8.48
N ALA A 300 -7.39 -7.71 -9.07
CA ALA A 300 -7.99 -9.04 -9.02
C ALA A 300 -8.05 -9.60 -7.59
N TYR A 301 -6.98 -9.46 -6.80
CA TYR A 301 -6.98 -9.87 -5.40
C TYR A 301 -7.87 -8.99 -4.52
N ILE A 302 -7.85 -7.67 -4.74
CA ILE A 302 -8.71 -6.72 -4.04
C ILE A 302 -10.19 -7.02 -4.32
N VAL A 303 -10.56 -7.28 -5.57
CA VAL A 303 -11.92 -7.72 -5.94
C VAL A 303 -12.30 -9.00 -5.20
N ALA A 304 -11.42 -10.01 -5.21
CA ALA A 304 -11.67 -11.28 -4.52
C ALA A 304 -11.86 -11.09 -3.00
N ALA A 305 -11.10 -10.20 -2.38
CA ALA A 305 -11.25 -9.84 -0.97
C ALA A 305 -12.59 -9.11 -0.73
N LEU A 306 -12.83 -8.00 -1.42
CA LEU A 306 -14.04 -7.18 -1.26
C LEU A 306 -15.33 -8.00 -1.43
N LEU A 307 -15.38 -8.91 -2.40
CA LEU A 307 -16.54 -9.79 -2.60
C LEU A 307 -16.79 -10.72 -1.39
N ARG A 308 -15.73 -11.33 -0.84
CA ARG A 308 -15.81 -12.22 0.33
C ARG A 308 -16.26 -11.51 1.60
N TYR A 309 -16.09 -10.19 1.66
CA TYR A 309 -16.48 -9.36 2.80
C TYR A 309 -17.79 -8.56 2.59
N GLY A 310 -18.52 -8.82 1.50
CA GLY A 310 -19.85 -8.24 1.28
C GLY A 310 -19.84 -6.86 0.60
N TYR A 311 -18.80 -6.56 -0.19
CA TYR A 311 -18.67 -5.29 -0.94
C TYR A 311 -18.97 -5.45 -2.44
N ALA A 312 -19.98 -6.26 -2.78
CA ALA A 312 -20.37 -6.46 -4.18
C ALA A 312 -20.83 -5.16 -4.87
N ASP A 313 -21.55 -4.28 -4.16
CA ASP A 313 -21.93 -2.95 -4.66
C ASP A 313 -20.72 -2.08 -5.00
N PHE A 314 -19.65 -2.21 -4.21
CA PHE A 314 -18.40 -1.49 -4.40
C PHE A 314 -17.68 -2.00 -5.63
N VAL A 315 -17.50 -3.32 -5.74
CA VAL A 315 -16.88 -3.96 -6.90
C VAL A 315 -17.65 -3.65 -8.20
N LYS A 316 -18.98 -3.60 -8.14
CA LYS A 316 -19.82 -3.22 -9.29
C LYS A 316 -19.43 -1.84 -9.87
N ARG A 317 -19.07 -0.88 -9.01
CA ARG A 317 -18.66 0.47 -9.43
C ARG A 317 -17.25 0.51 -10.02
N THR A 318 -16.38 -0.43 -9.65
CA THR A 318 -14.97 -0.44 -10.09
C THR A 318 -14.73 -1.23 -11.37
N LEU A 319 -15.52 -2.29 -11.62
CA LEU A 319 -15.34 -3.15 -12.80
C LEU A 319 -15.34 -2.43 -14.18
N PRO A 320 -16.10 -1.34 -14.42
CA PRO A 320 -15.99 -0.59 -15.67
C PRO A 320 -14.55 -0.15 -16.00
N THR A 321 -13.76 0.21 -14.98
CA THR A 321 -12.37 0.68 -15.16
C THR A 321 -11.46 -0.37 -15.80
N PHE A 322 -11.70 -1.65 -15.51
CA PHE A 322 -10.98 -2.76 -16.15
C PHE A 322 -11.27 -2.75 -17.66
N MET A 323 -12.52 -2.56 -18.05
CA MET A 323 -12.93 -2.69 -19.46
C MET A 323 -12.50 -1.48 -20.29
N GLU A 324 -12.57 -0.29 -19.70
CA GLU A 324 -12.11 0.97 -20.30
C GLU A 324 -10.59 0.97 -20.57
N GLY A 325 -9.81 0.30 -19.70
CA GLY A 325 -8.37 0.15 -19.87
C GLY A 325 -7.92 -0.89 -20.90
N GLN A 326 -8.84 -1.69 -21.46
CA GLN A 326 -8.50 -2.72 -22.44
C GLN A 326 -8.09 -2.09 -23.77
N LEU A 327 -6.97 -2.54 -24.33
CA LEU A 327 -6.52 -2.10 -25.65
C LEU A 327 -7.35 -2.73 -26.78
N PRO A 328 -7.44 -2.09 -27.96
CA PRO A 328 -8.12 -2.65 -29.13
C PRO A 328 -7.59 -4.03 -29.57
N THR A 329 -6.35 -4.37 -29.20
CA THR A 329 -5.74 -5.67 -29.44
C THR A 329 -6.34 -6.81 -28.62
N GLY A 330 -7.15 -6.50 -27.60
CA GLY A 330 -7.64 -7.42 -26.58
C GLY A 330 -6.76 -7.50 -25.32
N GLU A 331 -5.59 -6.86 -25.34
CA GLU A 331 -4.66 -6.80 -24.21
C GLU A 331 -5.21 -5.91 -23.10
N PHE A 332 -5.29 -6.47 -21.89
CA PHE A 332 -5.27 -5.71 -20.65
C PHE A 332 -3.80 -5.38 -20.32
N PRO A 333 -3.37 -4.12 -20.45
CA PRO A 333 -2.00 -3.74 -20.09
C PRO A 333 -1.83 -3.88 -18.56
N PRO A 334 -0.62 -4.09 -18.03
CA PRO A 334 -0.48 -4.35 -16.59
C PRO A 334 -0.91 -3.19 -15.70
N ILE A 335 -0.61 -1.95 -16.11
CA ILE A 335 -0.75 -0.75 -15.29
C ILE A 335 -1.42 0.36 -16.09
N LEU A 336 -2.39 1.03 -15.48
CA LEU A 336 -3.09 2.19 -16.03
C LEU A 336 -2.84 3.45 -15.21
N ASP A 337 -2.72 4.58 -15.92
CA ASP A 337 -2.74 5.93 -15.32
C ASP A 337 -4.15 6.34 -14.88
N ASP A 338 -4.27 7.49 -14.21
CA ASP A 338 -5.56 8.01 -13.72
C ASP A 338 -6.62 8.17 -14.82
N ARG A 339 -6.20 8.26 -16.09
CA ARG A 339 -7.09 8.36 -17.26
C ARG A 339 -7.33 7.02 -17.93
N LEU A 340 -7.01 5.92 -17.24
CA LEU A 340 -7.15 4.53 -17.70
C LEU A 340 -6.34 4.22 -18.96
N ARG A 341 -5.17 4.86 -19.12
CA ARG A 341 -4.26 4.61 -20.24
C ARG A 341 -3.02 3.87 -19.77
N PRO A 342 -2.41 3.01 -20.60
CA PRO A 342 -1.13 2.39 -20.25
C PRO A 342 -0.06 3.44 -19.95
N VAL A 343 0.60 3.29 -18.79
CA VAL A 343 1.63 4.21 -18.29
C VAL A 343 2.82 4.29 -19.27
N LYS A 344 3.25 5.51 -19.64
CA LYS A 344 4.17 5.76 -20.78
C LYS A 344 5.55 5.08 -20.74
N PRO A 345 6.29 4.99 -19.62
CA PRO A 345 7.52 4.18 -19.57
C PRO A 345 7.27 2.66 -19.62
N ILE A 346 6.03 2.24 -19.36
CA ILE A 346 5.61 0.85 -19.15
C ILE A 346 4.85 0.28 -20.36
N LYS A 347 4.54 1.10 -21.38
CA LYS A 347 3.94 0.67 -22.66
C LYS A 347 4.66 -0.50 -23.36
N ARG A 348 5.93 -0.74 -23.03
CA ARG A 348 6.74 -1.83 -23.57
C ARG A 348 6.79 -3.08 -22.68
N LEU A 349 6.43 -2.97 -21.39
CA LEU A 349 6.37 -4.13 -20.51
C LEU A 349 5.21 -5.01 -20.94
N LYS A 350 5.44 -6.31 -20.88
CA LYS A 350 4.47 -7.34 -21.22
C LYS A 350 4.26 -8.20 -20.00
N GLU A 351 3.02 -8.29 -19.56
CA GLU A 351 2.57 -9.10 -18.44
C GLU A 351 1.40 -9.94 -18.94
N TRP A 352 1.58 -11.25 -19.01
CA TRP A 352 0.52 -12.10 -19.56
C TRP A 352 -0.50 -12.51 -18.50
N ASP A 353 -0.14 -12.50 -17.22
CA ASP A 353 -1.04 -12.77 -16.10
C ASP A 353 -2.23 -11.81 -16.02
N SER A 354 -2.02 -10.52 -16.31
CA SER A 354 -3.05 -9.47 -16.31
C SER A 354 -4.32 -9.82 -17.10
N GLN A 355 -4.16 -10.59 -18.19
CA GLN A 355 -5.29 -11.04 -19.01
C GLN A 355 -6.22 -11.97 -18.21
N GLY A 356 -5.61 -12.94 -17.54
CA GLY A 356 -6.33 -13.91 -16.72
C GLY A 356 -6.91 -13.29 -15.46
N GLN A 357 -6.18 -12.37 -14.83
CA GLN A 357 -6.61 -11.63 -13.64
C GLN A 357 -7.84 -10.75 -13.92
N ALA A 358 -7.90 -10.08 -15.07
CA ALA A 358 -9.06 -9.31 -15.48
C ALA A 358 -10.31 -10.18 -15.67
N ILE A 359 -10.17 -11.33 -16.37
CA ILE A 359 -11.28 -12.27 -16.58
C ILE A 359 -11.74 -12.87 -15.24
N PHE A 360 -10.78 -13.23 -14.38
CA PHE A 360 -11.04 -13.75 -13.04
C PHE A 360 -11.85 -12.77 -12.18
N ALA A 361 -11.50 -11.47 -12.17
CA ALA A 361 -12.22 -10.47 -11.40
C ALA A 361 -13.71 -10.37 -11.82
N ILE A 362 -14.00 -10.44 -13.12
CA ILE A 362 -15.37 -10.42 -13.65
C ILE A 362 -16.12 -11.71 -13.28
N ALA A 363 -15.44 -12.86 -13.40
CA ALA A 363 -16.02 -14.16 -13.04
C ALA A 363 -16.33 -14.26 -11.54
N GLU A 364 -15.44 -13.80 -10.68
CA GLU A 364 -15.67 -13.72 -9.24
C GLU A 364 -16.88 -12.85 -8.92
N TYR A 365 -17.01 -11.67 -9.53
CA TYR A 365 -18.18 -10.82 -9.31
C TYR A 365 -19.48 -11.54 -9.66
N TYR A 366 -19.54 -12.25 -10.79
CA TYR A 366 -20.71 -13.05 -11.12
C TYR A 366 -20.95 -14.19 -10.14
N ARG A 367 -19.91 -14.91 -9.70
CA ARG A 367 -20.06 -16.00 -8.70
C ARG A 367 -20.72 -15.52 -7.40
N PHE A 368 -20.46 -14.29 -7.00
CA PHE A 368 -21.03 -13.70 -5.79
C PHE A 368 -22.40 -13.04 -5.99
N THR A 369 -22.71 -12.56 -7.20
CA THR A 369 -23.90 -11.71 -7.43
C THR A 369 -24.97 -12.31 -8.34
N GLY A 370 -24.59 -13.25 -9.20
CA GLY A 370 -25.46 -13.77 -10.27
C GLY A 370 -25.82 -12.73 -11.35
N ASP A 371 -25.14 -11.58 -11.42
CA ASP A 371 -25.46 -10.47 -12.33
C ASP A 371 -25.14 -10.83 -13.80
N LYS A 372 -26.09 -11.52 -14.44
CA LYS A 372 -25.95 -12.02 -15.81
C LYS A 372 -25.96 -10.90 -16.85
N GLU A 373 -26.61 -9.77 -16.57
CA GLU A 373 -26.63 -8.63 -17.48
C GLU A 373 -25.25 -7.98 -17.59
N MET A 374 -24.56 -7.80 -16.46
CA MET A 374 -23.16 -7.34 -16.49
C MET A 374 -22.28 -8.30 -17.29
N LEU A 375 -22.42 -9.62 -17.09
CA LEU A 375 -21.66 -10.59 -17.88
C LEU A 375 -21.91 -10.46 -19.38
N LYS A 376 -23.16 -10.24 -19.82
CA LYS A 376 -23.47 -10.00 -21.24
C LYS A 376 -22.75 -8.77 -21.76
N THR A 377 -22.74 -7.68 -20.98
CA THR A 377 -22.05 -6.43 -21.34
C THR A 377 -20.55 -6.61 -21.46
N TYR A 378 -19.92 -7.37 -20.55
CA TYR A 378 -18.46 -7.55 -20.54
C TYR A 378 -17.96 -8.74 -21.36
N TYR A 379 -18.84 -9.62 -21.85
CA TYR A 379 -18.45 -10.78 -22.65
C TYR A 379 -17.54 -10.43 -23.84
N PRO A 380 -17.77 -9.36 -24.63
CA PRO A 380 -16.85 -9.00 -25.71
C PRO A 380 -15.42 -8.70 -25.24
N HIS A 381 -15.25 -8.14 -24.05
CA HIS A 381 -13.91 -7.87 -23.48
C HIS A 381 -13.24 -9.17 -23.03
N ILE A 382 -13.99 -10.07 -22.38
CA ILE A 382 -13.52 -11.41 -21.98
C ILE A 382 -13.08 -12.20 -23.22
N GLN A 383 -13.89 -12.18 -24.28
CA GLN A 383 -13.58 -12.88 -25.53
C GLN A 383 -12.27 -12.37 -26.13
N ARG A 384 -12.11 -11.04 -26.27
CA ARG A 384 -10.88 -10.45 -26.82
C ARG A 384 -9.65 -10.76 -25.98
N ALA A 385 -9.75 -10.78 -24.66
CA ALA A 385 -8.65 -11.14 -23.78
C ALA A 385 -8.28 -12.63 -23.89
N ALA A 386 -9.28 -13.52 -23.94
CA ALA A 386 -9.06 -14.93 -24.19
C ALA A 386 -8.36 -15.16 -25.55
N GLU A 387 -8.81 -14.50 -26.62
CA GLU A 387 -8.13 -14.54 -27.92
C GLU A 387 -6.70 -14.01 -27.86
N TYR A 388 -6.47 -12.96 -27.08
CA TYR A 388 -5.13 -12.40 -26.90
C TYR A 388 -4.18 -13.42 -26.24
N ILE A 389 -4.63 -14.14 -25.20
CA ILE A 389 -3.88 -15.22 -24.56
C ILE A 389 -3.51 -16.30 -25.60
N LEU A 390 -4.51 -16.78 -26.37
CA LEU A 390 -4.28 -17.80 -27.40
C LEU A 390 -3.28 -17.33 -28.45
N LYS A 391 -3.40 -16.08 -28.90
CA LYS A 391 -2.47 -15.45 -29.84
C LYS A 391 -1.04 -15.45 -29.31
N GLN A 392 -0.81 -15.09 -28.04
CA GLN A 392 0.54 -15.14 -27.46
C GLN A 392 1.09 -16.57 -27.42
N ARG A 393 0.27 -17.54 -27.01
CA ARG A 393 0.65 -18.96 -26.95
C ARG A 393 1.12 -19.51 -28.31
N THR A 394 0.52 -19.08 -29.43
CA THR A 394 0.94 -19.53 -30.77
C THR A 394 2.42 -19.29 -31.10
N ARG A 395 3.07 -18.34 -30.41
CA ARG A 395 4.51 -18.04 -30.57
C ARG A 395 5.39 -19.18 -30.07
N ARG A 396 4.89 -20.03 -29.18
CA ARG A 396 5.59 -21.16 -28.56
C ARG A 396 5.12 -22.53 -29.06
N LEU A 397 4.10 -22.56 -29.92
CA LEU A 397 3.67 -23.76 -30.66
C LEU A 397 4.43 -23.90 -31.98
N LYS A 398 5.77 -23.96 -31.90
CA LYS A 398 6.66 -24.11 -33.07
C LYS A 398 7.35 -25.47 -33.02
N GLU A 399 7.51 -26.12 -34.17
CA GLU A 399 8.10 -27.45 -34.25
C GLU A 399 9.50 -27.51 -33.62
N ARG A 400 10.32 -26.49 -33.87
CA ARG A 400 11.66 -26.34 -33.26
C ARG A 400 11.68 -26.32 -31.73
N LEU A 401 10.54 -26.12 -31.07
CA LEU A 401 10.42 -26.09 -29.61
C LEU A 401 9.89 -27.41 -29.03
N ARG A 402 9.33 -28.33 -29.83
CA ARG A 402 8.53 -29.49 -29.36
C ARG A 402 9.17 -30.32 -28.25
N ASN A 403 10.50 -30.47 -28.26
CA ASN A 403 11.27 -31.25 -27.27
C ASN A 403 12.06 -30.38 -26.27
N THR A 404 11.62 -29.14 -26.08
CA THR A 404 12.21 -28.16 -25.16
C THR A 404 11.21 -27.82 -24.05
N PRO A 405 11.68 -27.34 -22.88
CA PRO A 405 10.78 -26.87 -21.83
C PRO A 405 9.97 -25.62 -22.24
N TYR A 406 10.18 -25.05 -23.43
CA TYR A 406 9.50 -23.83 -23.88
C TYR A 406 8.26 -24.08 -24.75
N TYR A 407 7.98 -25.34 -25.12
CA TYR A 407 6.88 -25.65 -26.04
C TYR A 407 5.52 -25.41 -25.38
N GLY A 408 4.66 -24.65 -26.06
CA GLY A 408 3.27 -24.44 -25.66
C GLY A 408 3.02 -23.53 -24.45
N LEU A 409 4.09 -23.00 -23.83
CA LEU A 409 4.01 -21.93 -22.81
C LEU A 409 3.64 -20.57 -23.43
N LEU A 410 3.41 -19.57 -22.61
CA LEU A 410 3.46 -18.16 -23.02
C LEU A 410 4.91 -17.71 -23.28
N PRO A 411 5.16 -16.74 -24.16
CA PRO A 411 6.50 -16.23 -24.40
C PRO A 411 7.05 -15.47 -23.17
N PRO A 412 8.36 -15.17 -23.11
CA PRO A 412 8.91 -14.32 -22.07
C PRO A 412 8.21 -12.98 -21.93
N SER A 413 8.18 -12.50 -20.70
CA SER A 413 7.45 -11.32 -20.23
C SER A 413 8.14 -10.74 -19.02
N TRP A 414 7.78 -9.50 -18.70
CA TRP A 414 8.09 -8.86 -17.43
C TRP A 414 7.43 -9.59 -16.26
N SER A 415 6.21 -10.12 -16.45
CA SER A 415 5.40 -10.79 -15.41
C SER A 415 5.24 -9.89 -14.17
N ALA A 416 4.83 -10.46 -13.03
CA ALA A 416 4.93 -9.75 -11.77
C ALA A 416 6.39 -9.38 -11.48
N GLU A 417 6.62 -8.13 -11.10
CA GLU A 417 7.92 -7.47 -11.06
C GLU A 417 8.95 -8.13 -10.14
N ASP A 418 8.47 -8.93 -9.18
CA ASP A 418 9.24 -9.68 -8.20
C ASP A 418 9.62 -11.09 -8.68
N LEU A 419 9.13 -11.56 -9.84
CA LEU A 419 9.39 -12.92 -10.27
C LEU A 419 10.72 -13.09 -11.01
N GLY A 420 11.27 -12.03 -11.60
CA GLY A 420 12.62 -12.05 -12.16
C GLY A 420 12.76 -11.28 -13.47
N SER A 421 13.62 -11.77 -14.37
CA SER A 421 13.96 -11.07 -15.61
C SER A 421 12.79 -11.07 -16.61
N ASP A 422 12.66 -9.95 -17.33
CA ASP A 422 11.76 -9.78 -18.49
C ASP A 422 12.07 -10.69 -19.70
N LYS A 423 13.18 -11.43 -19.65
CA LYS A 423 13.64 -12.38 -20.67
C LYS A 423 13.27 -13.83 -20.35
N TRP A 424 12.64 -14.10 -19.21
CA TRP A 424 12.31 -15.45 -18.77
C TRP A 424 10.85 -15.81 -19.05
N HIS A 425 10.58 -17.11 -19.14
CA HIS A 425 9.21 -17.61 -19.06
C HIS A 425 8.85 -17.77 -17.57
N HIS A 426 7.65 -17.35 -17.19
CA HIS A 426 7.17 -17.41 -15.81
C HIS A 426 5.93 -18.29 -15.74
N TYR A 427 5.95 -19.36 -14.95
CA TYR A 427 4.75 -20.21 -14.81
C TYR A 427 3.59 -19.47 -14.14
N TRP A 428 3.85 -18.41 -13.39
CA TRP A 428 2.85 -17.46 -12.89
C TRP A 428 1.93 -16.95 -14.00
N ASP A 429 2.52 -16.47 -15.10
CA ASP A 429 1.80 -15.96 -16.27
C ASP A 429 0.93 -17.06 -16.90
N ASP A 430 1.51 -18.24 -17.07
CA ASP A 430 0.81 -19.39 -17.62
C ASP A 430 -0.38 -19.80 -16.73
N PHE A 431 -0.19 -19.89 -15.42
CA PHE A 431 -1.25 -20.27 -14.47
C PHE A 431 -2.38 -19.25 -14.45
N TRP A 432 -2.09 -17.95 -14.38
CA TRP A 432 -3.13 -16.93 -14.47
C TRP A 432 -3.88 -16.97 -15.80
N CYS A 433 -3.20 -17.21 -16.91
CA CYS A 433 -3.86 -17.39 -18.20
C CYS A 433 -4.72 -18.66 -18.24
N VAL A 434 -4.32 -19.76 -17.59
CA VAL A 434 -5.18 -20.95 -17.44
C VAL A 434 -6.43 -20.62 -16.63
N ILE A 435 -6.31 -19.86 -15.54
CA ILE A 435 -7.45 -19.39 -14.74
C ILE A 435 -8.40 -18.56 -15.61
N GLY A 436 -7.86 -17.57 -16.34
CA GLY A 436 -8.62 -16.73 -17.25
C GLY A 436 -9.36 -17.50 -18.33
N LEU A 437 -8.72 -18.49 -18.96
CA LEU A 437 -9.35 -19.31 -19.99
C LEU A 437 -10.44 -20.23 -19.41
N ARG A 438 -10.25 -20.79 -18.20
CA ARG A 438 -11.30 -21.53 -17.49
C ARG A 438 -12.50 -20.64 -17.16
N ASP A 439 -12.25 -19.42 -16.71
CA ASP A 439 -13.29 -18.46 -16.37
C ASP A 439 -14.02 -17.93 -17.61
N ALA A 440 -13.30 -17.73 -18.72
CA ALA A 440 -13.90 -17.43 -20.01
C ALA A 440 -14.81 -18.59 -20.47
N ALA A 441 -14.36 -19.84 -20.37
CA ALA A 441 -15.16 -21.01 -20.71
C ALA A 441 -16.44 -21.12 -19.85
N PHE A 442 -16.31 -20.89 -18.54
CA PHE A 442 -17.42 -20.84 -17.60
C PHE A 442 -18.43 -19.76 -17.97
N ILE A 443 -17.99 -18.53 -18.21
CA ILE A 443 -18.86 -17.41 -18.60
C ILE A 443 -19.53 -17.69 -19.96
N SER A 444 -18.80 -18.20 -20.95
CA SER A 444 -19.36 -18.60 -22.24
C SER A 444 -20.51 -19.60 -22.06
N ARG A 445 -20.37 -20.58 -21.16
CA ARG A 445 -21.42 -21.57 -20.86
C ARG A 445 -22.67 -20.91 -20.26
N ILE A 446 -22.49 -20.05 -19.26
CA ILE A 446 -23.58 -19.30 -18.62
C ILE A 446 -24.38 -18.45 -19.62
N LEU A 447 -23.68 -17.88 -20.61
CA LEU A 447 -24.26 -17.02 -21.64
C LEU A 447 -24.71 -17.77 -22.90
N GLY A 448 -24.56 -19.10 -22.97
CA GLY A 448 -24.92 -19.91 -24.15
C GLY A 448 -24.05 -19.61 -25.39
N LYS A 449 -22.78 -19.26 -25.19
CA LYS A 449 -21.82 -18.94 -26.27
C LYS A 449 -21.05 -20.19 -26.69
N GLN A 450 -20.78 -20.30 -27.99
CA GLN A 450 -20.16 -21.48 -28.61
C GLN A 450 -18.69 -21.67 -28.21
N ASP A 451 -18.00 -20.62 -27.76
CA ASP A 451 -16.57 -20.66 -27.44
C ASP A 451 -16.22 -21.46 -26.17
N SER A 452 -17.22 -21.87 -25.37
CA SER A 452 -17.00 -22.52 -24.06
C SER A 452 -16.04 -23.72 -24.15
N HIS A 453 -16.30 -24.66 -25.07
CA HIS A 453 -15.45 -25.84 -25.24
C HIS A 453 -14.04 -25.50 -25.73
N ARG A 454 -13.90 -24.48 -26.59
CA ARG A 454 -12.59 -24.08 -27.13
C ARG A 454 -11.71 -23.47 -26.04
N TYR A 455 -12.26 -22.61 -25.19
CA TYR A 455 -11.51 -22.02 -24.07
C TYR A 455 -11.16 -23.06 -23.00
N GLU A 456 -12.06 -24.01 -22.71
CA GLU A 456 -11.79 -25.11 -21.77
C GLU A 456 -10.68 -26.04 -22.27
N ALA A 457 -10.70 -26.39 -23.56
CA ALA A 457 -9.64 -27.15 -24.20
C ALA A 457 -8.30 -26.38 -24.16
N ALA A 458 -8.30 -25.10 -24.52
CA ALA A 458 -7.09 -24.29 -24.51
C ALA A 458 -6.48 -24.11 -23.11
N ALA A 459 -7.31 -23.94 -22.07
CA ALA A 459 -6.85 -23.91 -20.69
C ALA A 459 -6.15 -25.22 -20.30
N SER A 460 -6.76 -26.35 -20.68
CA SER A 460 -6.21 -27.68 -20.42
C SER A 460 -4.89 -27.92 -21.17
N GLU A 461 -4.82 -27.52 -22.44
CA GLU A 461 -3.60 -27.62 -23.24
C GLU A 461 -2.46 -26.76 -22.69
N LEU A 462 -2.74 -25.53 -22.26
CA LEU A 462 -1.73 -24.65 -21.67
C LEU A 462 -1.21 -25.25 -20.35
N LEU A 463 -2.10 -25.70 -19.46
CA LEU A 463 -1.72 -26.36 -18.21
C LEU A 463 -0.88 -27.61 -18.45
N ASN A 464 -1.26 -28.44 -19.42
CA ASN A 464 -0.49 -29.62 -19.82
C ASN A 464 0.88 -29.24 -20.37
N SER A 465 0.99 -28.11 -21.09
CA SER A 465 2.27 -27.60 -21.61
C SER A 465 3.19 -27.17 -20.45
N VAL A 466 2.65 -26.54 -19.41
CA VAL A 466 3.39 -26.21 -18.18
C VAL A 466 3.89 -27.47 -17.47
N PHE A 467 3.03 -28.46 -17.24
CA PHE A 467 3.47 -29.71 -16.60
C PHE A 467 4.49 -30.49 -17.44
N ASN A 468 4.35 -30.51 -18.77
CA ASN A 468 5.35 -31.09 -19.66
C ASN A 468 6.71 -30.36 -19.55
N SER A 469 6.69 -29.04 -19.49
CA SER A 469 7.88 -28.22 -19.24
C SER A 469 8.56 -28.61 -17.93
N ILE A 470 7.80 -28.66 -16.83
CA ILE A 470 8.29 -29.04 -15.50
C ILE A 470 8.89 -30.45 -15.53
N GLN A 471 8.23 -31.42 -16.17
CA GLN A 471 8.73 -32.80 -16.29
C GLN A 471 10.04 -32.88 -17.09
N ILE A 472 10.19 -32.08 -18.15
CA ILE A 472 11.46 -31.98 -18.89
C ILE A 472 12.56 -31.45 -17.96
N LEU A 473 12.28 -30.42 -17.17
CA LEU A 473 13.24 -29.82 -16.23
C LEU A 473 13.60 -30.80 -15.10
N ILE A 474 12.65 -31.49 -14.50
CA ILE A 474 12.90 -32.54 -13.49
C ILE A 474 13.87 -33.60 -14.05
N ARG A 475 13.60 -34.10 -15.27
CA ARG A 475 14.45 -35.14 -15.89
C ARG A 475 15.86 -34.65 -16.25
N ARG A 476 15.97 -33.45 -16.85
CA ARG A 476 17.22 -32.90 -17.40
C ARG A 476 18.07 -32.17 -16.35
N LYS A 477 17.44 -31.44 -15.43
CA LYS A 477 18.09 -30.61 -14.40
C LYS A 477 18.12 -31.27 -13.03
N LYS A 478 17.47 -32.44 -12.87
CA LYS A 478 17.45 -33.24 -11.63
C LYS A 478 16.89 -32.48 -10.41
N ILE A 479 16.00 -31.52 -10.66
CA ILE A 479 15.21 -30.86 -9.61
C ILE A 479 14.03 -31.74 -9.18
N LYS A 480 13.46 -31.49 -7.99
CA LYS A 480 12.32 -32.24 -7.43
C LYS A 480 11.10 -31.35 -7.12
N TRP A 481 11.14 -30.10 -7.55
CA TRP A 481 10.10 -29.11 -7.28
C TRP A 481 9.71 -28.42 -8.58
N ILE A 482 8.59 -27.69 -8.55
CA ILE A 482 8.17 -26.77 -9.61
C ILE A 482 9.09 -25.53 -9.52
N PRO A 483 9.85 -25.19 -10.57
CA PRO A 483 10.65 -23.96 -10.57
C PRO A 483 9.78 -22.72 -10.86
N ASN A 484 10.35 -21.52 -10.79
CA ASN A 484 9.64 -20.30 -11.21
C ASN A 484 9.35 -20.33 -12.73
N GLY A 485 10.30 -20.87 -13.48
CA GLY A 485 10.20 -21.15 -14.90
C GLY A 485 11.42 -21.94 -15.39
N PRO A 486 11.51 -22.23 -16.70
CA PRO A 486 12.64 -22.95 -17.28
C PRO A 486 14.02 -22.30 -17.07
N GLU A 487 14.05 -20.97 -16.95
CA GLU A 487 15.27 -20.19 -16.76
C GLU A 487 15.69 -20.02 -15.29
N ASP A 488 14.74 -20.12 -14.36
CA ASP A 488 14.99 -19.90 -12.93
C ASP A 488 14.49 -21.08 -12.09
N LEU A 489 15.45 -21.92 -11.70
CA LEU A 489 15.17 -23.21 -11.11
C LEU A 489 15.15 -23.21 -9.57
N ASN A 490 15.59 -22.14 -8.91
CA ASN A 490 15.92 -22.27 -7.48
C ASN A 490 15.78 -20.98 -6.65
N SER A 491 15.38 -19.85 -7.26
CA SER A 491 15.14 -18.62 -6.51
C SER A 491 13.94 -18.76 -5.54
N SER A 492 13.74 -17.76 -4.71
CA SER A 492 12.53 -17.62 -3.90
C SER A 492 11.28 -17.44 -4.76
N SER A 493 11.39 -16.88 -5.97
CA SER A 493 10.26 -16.57 -6.86
C SER A 493 9.37 -17.78 -7.16
N MET A 494 9.92 -19.00 -7.17
CA MET A 494 9.12 -20.21 -7.39
C MET A 494 8.01 -20.41 -6.35
N ALA A 495 8.19 -19.93 -5.11
CA ALA A 495 7.19 -20.07 -4.06
C ALA A 495 5.93 -19.27 -4.40
N ARG A 496 6.09 -17.97 -4.66
CA ARG A 496 5.01 -17.07 -5.07
C ARG A 496 4.54 -17.35 -6.50
N GLY A 497 5.45 -17.55 -7.44
CA GLY A 497 5.17 -17.85 -8.85
C GLY A 497 4.32 -19.11 -9.08
N THR A 498 4.31 -20.04 -8.13
CA THR A 498 3.46 -21.25 -8.18
C THR A 498 2.13 -21.09 -7.43
N SER A 499 1.93 -20.02 -6.64
CA SER A 499 0.73 -19.82 -5.83
C SER A 499 -0.58 -19.89 -6.62
N PRO A 500 -0.70 -19.37 -7.87
CA PRO A 500 -1.95 -19.41 -8.64
C PRO A 500 -2.43 -20.82 -8.99
N LEU A 501 -1.52 -21.81 -8.95
CA LEU A 501 -1.85 -23.22 -9.11
C LEU A 501 -2.82 -23.70 -8.01
N LEU A 502 -2.74 -23.13 -6.81
CA LEU A 502 -3.61 -23.42 -5.67
C LEU A 502 -4.63 -22.32 -5.43
N TRP A 503 -4.17 -21.08 -5.22
CA TRP A 503 -5.02 -19.92 -4.97
C TRP A 503 -4.67 -18.78 -5.94
N PRO A 504 -5.63 -18.23 -6.70
CA PRO A 504 -7.07 -18.56 -6.66
C PRO A 504 -7.47 -19.74 -7.55
N GLY A 505 -6.57 -20.26 -8.39
CA GLY A 505 -6.94 -21.09 -9.53
C GLY A 505 -7.43 -22.50 -9.25
N ARG A 506 -7.00 -23.13 -8.14
CA ARG A 506 -7.26 -24.55 -7.83
C ARG A 506 -7.09 -25.44 -9.08
N LEU A 507 -5.96 -25.25 -9.77
CA LEU A 507 -5.74 -25.81 -11.11
C LEU A 507 -5.51 -27.33 -11.09
N VAL A 508 -5.16 -27.86 -9.92
CA VAL A 508 -4.82 -29.26 -9.67
C VAL A 508 -5.43 -29.75 -8.37
N ASP A 509 -5.53 -31.07 -8.23
CA ASP A 509 -5.95 -31.71 -7.00
C ASP A 509 -4.91 -31.54 -5.89
N THR A 510 -5.37 -31.37 -4.65
CA THR A 510 -4.52 -31.20 -3.46
C THR A 510 -3.67 -32.44 -3.13
N SER A 511 -3.98 -33.60 -3.71
CA SER A 511 -3.24 -34.85 -3.62
C SER A 511 -2.05 -34.92 -4.60
N ASN A 512 -1.88 -33.94 -5.50
CA ASN A 512 -0.75 -33.91 -6.44
C ASN A 512 0.60 -33.86 -5.68
N THR A 513 1.34 -34.97 -5.73
CA THR A 513 2.60 -35.14 -4.99
C THR A 513 3.64 -34.10 -5.36
N LEU A 514 3.79 -33.77 -6.65
CA LEU A 514 4.76 -32.77 -7.09
C LEU A 514 4.47 -31.40 -6.48
N VAL A 515 3.21 -30.99 -6.40
CA VAL A 515 2.82 -29.71 -5.78
C VAL A 515 3.11 -29.73 -4.29
N ARG A 516 2.72 -30.79 -3.58
CA ARG A 516 2.97 -30.94 -2.15
C ARG A 516 4.47 -30.89 -1.83
N GLU A 517 5.28 -31.67 -2.55
CA GLU A 517 6.74 -31.70 -2.39
C GLU A 517 7.38 -30.35 -2.72
N SER A 518 6.84 -29.64 -3.72
CA SER A 518 7.32 -28.30 -4.08
C SER A 518 7.05 -27.29 -2.97
N PHE A 519 5.81 -27.22 -2.46
CA PHE A 519 5.48 -26.33 -1.34
C PHE A 519 6.21 -26.71 -0.04
N ASP A 520 6.46 -28.00 0.19
CA ASP A 520 7.33 -28.46 1.28
C ASP A 520 8.76 -27.94 1.12
N TYR A 521 9.30 -27.97 -0.09
CA TYR A 521 10.61 -27.42 -0.39
C TYR A 521 10.65 -25.89 -0.21
N TYR A 522 9.64 -25.18 -0.72
CA TYR A 522 9.53 -23.72 -0.60
C TYR A 522 9.49 -23.29 0.87
N PHE A 523 8.63 -23.96 1.66
CA PHE A 523 8.50 -23.68 3.08
C PHE A 523 9.83 -23.84 3.81
N LYS A 524 10.47 -25.02 3.67
CA LYS A 524 11.72 -25.34 4.35
C LYS A 524 12.86 -24.39 3.99
N LYS A 525 12.86 -23.86 2.78
CA LYS A 525 13.96 -23.04 2.27
C LYS A 525 13.76 -21.54 2.52
N TRP A 526 12.56 -21.02 2.30
CA TRP A 526 12.32 -19.57 2.20
C TRP A 526 11.42 -19.02 3.30
N ILE A 527 10.85 -19.86 4.16
CA ILE A 527 9.85 -19.44 5.17
C ILE A 527 10.22 -19.93 6.56
N GLN A 528 10.42 -21.25 6.70
CA GLN A 528 10.72 -21.90 7.98
C GLN A 528 11.98 -21.37 8.67
N PRO A 529 13.11 -21.11 7.97
CA PRO A 529 14.32 -20.60 8.62
C PRO A 529 14.13 -19.22 9.26
N TYR A 530 13.08 -18.50 8.85
CA TYR A 530 12.80 -17.13 9.26
C TYR A 530 11.54 -17.02 10.12
N GLY A 531 11.14 -18.11 10.77
CA GLY A 531 10.02 -18.06 11.72
C GLY A 531 8.64 -17.83 11.08
N GLY A 532 8.51 -17.98 9.76
CA GLY A 532 7.26 -17.70 9.03
C GLY A 532 7.36 -16.54 8.03
N GLY A 533 8.41 -15.73 8.13
CA GLY A 533 8.69 -14.66 7.18
C GLY A 533 9.11 -15.20 5.82
N TYR A 534 8.40 -14.81 4.77
CA TYR A 534 8.79 -15.17 3.41
C TYR A 534 9.99 -14.34 2.96
N TYR A 535 11.15 -14.99 2.91
CA TYR A 535 12.39 -14.40 2.48
C TYR A 535 12.55 -14.52 0.98
N HIS A 536 12.46 -13.37 0.30
CA HIS A 536 12.43 -13.29 -1.14
C HIS A 536 13.35 -12.18 -1.65
N GLN A 537 14.22 -12.53 -2.62
CA GLN A 537 15.19 -11.61 -3.21
C GLN A 537 16.06 -10.82 -2.20
N LYS A 538 16.46 -11.47 -1.10
CA LYS A 538 17.28 -10.90 -0.02
C LYS A 538 16.55 -9.91 0.90
N HIS A 539 15.23 -9.96 0.92
CA HIS A 539 14.39 -9.15 1.81
C HIS A 539 13.22 -9.98 2.34
N PHE A 540 12.55 -9.52 3.38
CA PHE A 540 11.25 -10.06 3.76
C PHE A 540 10.14 -9.45 2.93
N TRP A 541 9.20 -10.29 2.49
CA TRP A 541 8.09 -9.89 1.63
C TRP A 541 6.74 -10.13 2.31
N PRO A 542 6.24 -9.15 3.09
CA PRO A 542 4.86 -9.14 3.54
C PRO A 542 3.83 -9.17 2.40
N TYR A 543 4.21 -8.87 1.16
CA TYR A 543 3.29 -9.07 0.05
C TYR A 543 2.96 -10.57 -0.23
N GLY A 544 3.74 -11.51 0.33
CA GLY A 544 3.60 -12.95 0.10
C GLY A 544 2.56 -13.70 0.95
N LEU A 545 1.62 -13.02 1.63
CA LEU A 545 0.68 -13.64 2.58
C LEU A 545 -0.21 -14.71 1.94
N GLU A 546 -0.44 -14.62 0.63
CA GLU A 546 -1.15 -15.62 -0.18
C GLU A 546 -0.58 -17.04 -0.04
N LEU A 547 0.70 -17.19 0.32
CA LEU A 547 1.31 -18.50 0.60
C LEU A 547 0.65 -19.18 1.79
N ALA A 548 0.19 -18.43 2.80
CA ALA A 548 -0.58 -19.00 3.91
C ALA A 548 -1.89 -19.64 3.40
N THR A 549 -2.59 -18.99 2.48
CA THR A 549 -3.79 -19.55 1.81
C THR A 549 -3.46 -20.83 1.05
N CYS A 550 -2.31 -20.89 0.37
CA CYS A 550 -1.85 -22.10 -0.31
C CYS A 550 -1.64 -23.27 0.67
N TYR A 551 -1.00 -23.02 1.82
CA TYR A 551 -0.81 -24.07 2.84
C TYR A 551 -2.13 -24.51 3.47
N LEU A 552 -3.12 -23.62 3.63
CA LEU A 552 -4.47 -24.01 4.05
C LEU A 552 -5.13 -24.94 3.02
N ILE A 553 -5.04 -24.62 1.73
CA ILE A 553 -5.57 -25.47 0.64
C ILE A 553 -4.89 -26.85 0.64
N LEU A 554 -3.58 -26.92 0.92
CA LEU A 554 -2.81 -28.17 1.03
C LEU A 554 -3.07 -28.96 2.32
N ARG A 555 -3.97 -28.47 3.19
CA ARG A 555 -4.28 -29.02 4.52
C ARG A 555 -3.07 -29.04 5.46
N GLN A 556 -2.29 -27.96 5.45
CA GLN A 556 -1.12 -27.74 6.30
C GLN A 556 -1.30 -26.48 7.18
N PRO A 557 -2.32 -26.44 8.06
CA PRO A 557 -2.68 -25.21 8.80
C PRO A 557 -1.58 -24.70 9.72
N GLN A 558 -0.74 -25.57 10.28
CA GLN A 558 0.37 -25.15 11.15
C GLN A 558 1.35 -24.22 10.43
N ARG A 559 1.61 -24.47 9.14
CA ARG A 559 2.47 -23.62 8.33
C ARG A 559 1.82 -22.29 7.97
N ALA A 560 0.51 -22.31 7.71
CA ALA A 560 -0.25 -21.09 7.49
C ALA A 560 -0.27 -20.20 8.75
N HIS A 561 -0.45 -20.78 9.93
CA HIS A 561 -0.39 -20.06 11.20
C HIS A 561 1.00 -19.49 11.47
N MET A 562 2.08 -20.25 11.22
CA MET A 562 3.45 -19.73 11.36
C MET A 562 3.69 -18.49 10.48
N ILE A 563 3.20 -18.51 9.22
CA ILE A 563 3.26 -17.32 8.35
C ILE A 563 2.42 -16.19 8.94
N LEU A 564 1.16 -16.45 9.32
CA LEU A 564 0.27 -15.42 9.85
C LEU A 564 0.80 -14.77 11.14
N ASP A 565 1.38 -15.56 12.05
CA ASP A 565 1.97 -15.09 13.31
C ASP A 565 3.15 -14.16 13.04
N TRP A 566 4.02 -14.52 12.09
CA TRP A 566 5.11 -13.65 11.66
C TRP A 566 4.56 -12.30 11.17
N TYR A 567 3.53 -12.31 10.32
CA TYR A 567 2.94 -11.08 9.79
C TYR A 567 2.37 -10.17 10.88
N LEU A 568 1.59 -10.74 11.81
CA LEU A 568 0.98 -9.96 12.89
C LEU A 568 2.02 -9.33 13.82
N GLN A 569 3.17 -9.99 13.99
CA GLN A 569 4.30 -9.51 14.80
C GLN A 569 5.21 -8.51 14.06
N HIS A 570 5.21 -8.50 12.73
CA HIS A 570 6.14 -7.74 11.88
C HIS A 570 5.42 -6.68 11.04
N GLN A 571 4.56 -5.89 11.70
CA GLN A 571 3.96 -4.70 11.08
C GLN A 571 5.02 -3.61 10.87
N THR A 572 4.98 -2.94 9.73
CA THR A 572 5.88 -1.82 9.42
C THR A 572 5.62 -0.61 10.32
N VAL A 573 4.35 -0.37 10.67
CA VAL A 573 3.95 0.59 11.70
C VAL A 573 3.19 -0.18 12.78
N PRO A 574 3.85 -0.59 13.87
CA PRO A 574 3.27 -1.45 14.90
C PRO A 574 2.00 -0.88 15.49
N GLY A 575 0.97 -1.72 15.67
CA GLY A 575 -0.33 -1.31 16.21
C GLY A 575 -1.31 -0.75 15.17
N THR A 576 -0.92 -0.71 13.89
CA THR A 576 -1.78 -0.19 12.81
C THR A 576 -2.14 -1.23 11.76
N TYR A 577 -1.55 -2.42 11.77
CA TYR A 577 -1.71 -3.41 10.71
C TYR A 577 -1.33 -2.86 9.33
N ALA A 578 -0.35 -1.96 9.28
CA ALA A 578 0.27 -1.51 8.05
C ALA A 578 1.54 -2.33 7.78
N TRP A 579 1.63 -2.88 6.57
CA TRP A 579 2.81 -3.60 6.09
C TRP A 579 3.31 -2.94 4.80
N ALA A 580 4.61 -2.67 4.74
CA ALA A 580 5.27 -2.38 3.48
C ALA A 580 5.33 -3.65 2.62
N GLU A 581 5.43 -3.45 1.32
CA GLU A 581 5.64 -4.53 0.35
C GLU A 581 6.88 -5.37 0.68
N VAL A 582 7.97 -4.69 1.09
CA VAL A 582 9.29 -5.25 1.38
C VAL A 582 9.85 -4.68 2.69
N ILE A 583 10.49 -5.53 3.49
CA ILE A 583 11.16 -5.18 4.75
C ILE A 583 12.62 -5.69 4.71
N ASP A 584 13.58 -4.83 5.09
CA ASP A 584 15.02 -5.16 5.06
C ASP A 584 15.45 -6.02 6.26
N ASP A 585 16.48 -6.85 6.05
CA ASP A 585 17.02 -7.80 7.03
C ASP A 585 17.68 -7.18 8.27
N ILE A 586 18.00 -5.88 8.25
CA ILE A 586 18.87 -5.25 9.27
C ILE A 586 18.14 -4.89 10.57
N ASN A 587 16.81 -4.98 10.59
CA ASN A 587 15.98 -5.07 11.80
C ASN A 587 14.54 -5.24 11.29
N PRO A 588 13.68 -6.01 11.95
CA PRO A 588 12.26 -6.16 11.59
C PRO A 588 11.47 -4.83 11.48
N TRP A 589 12.07 -3.71 11.88
CA TRP A 589 11.49 -2.36 11.90
C TRP A 589 11.93 -1.45 10.74
N TRP A 590 12.76 -1.91 9.80
CA TRP A 590 13.19 -1.11 8.65
C TRP A 590 12.46 -1.55 7.39
N SER A 591 11.35 -0.88 7.05
CA SER A 591 10.82 -0.97 5.69
C SER A 591 11.58 -0.01 4.79
N ARG A 592 12.26 -0.52 3.76
CA ARG A 592 12.54 0.28 2.57
C ARG A 592 11.39 0.07 1.60
N ILE A 593 10.77 1.16 1.15
CA ILE A 593 9.96 1.13 -0.06
C ILE A 593 10.96 1.32 -1.19
N TYR A 594 11.27 0.24 -1.91
CA TYR A 594 12.15 0.30 -3.07
C TYR A 594 11.42 0.98 -4.23
N PRO A 595 11.84 2.16 -4.70
CA PRO A 595 11.42 2.65 -6.00
C PRO A 595 12.39 2.09 -7.05
N ARG A 596 12.43 0.77 -7.24
CA ARG A 596 13.28 0.16 -8.28
C ARG A 596 12.56 -0.11 -9.59
N ILE A 597 11.28 0.23 -9.70
CA ILE A 597 10.45 -0.16 -10.85
C ILE A 597 10.57 0.83 -12.03
N LEU A 598 11.15 2.03 -11.83
CA LEU A 598 11.27 3.04 -12.89
C LEU A 598 12.66 3.69 -13.06
N ASP A 599 13.61 3.43 -12.17
CA ASP A 599 14.96 3.98 -12.32
C ASP A 599 15.83 3.06 -13.20
N LYS A 600 15.95 3.44 -14.48
CA LYS A 600 16.76 2.75 -15.50
C LYS A 600 18.27 2.97 -15.32
N SER A 601 18.77 2.99 -14.09
CA SER A 601 20.18 3.19 -13.85
C SER A 601 20.74 2.14 -12.88
N MET A 602 21.01 0.95 -13.41
CA MET A 602 22.27 0.24 -13.22
C MET A 602 22.38 -0.92 -14.24
N PRO A 603 23.62 -1.27 -14.68
CA PRO A 603 23.92 -1.88 -15.97
C PRO A 603 23.37 -3.28 -16.22
#